data_AF-A0A2S9GDX8-F1
#
_entry.id   AF-A0A2S9GDX8-F1
#
_cell.length_a   1.000
_cell.length_b   1.000
_cell.length_c   1.000
_cell.angle_alpha   90.00
_cell.angle_beta   90.00
_cell.angle_gamma   90.00
#
_symmetry.space_group_name_H-M   'P 1'
#
loop_
_entity.id
_entity.type
_entity.pdbx_description
1 polymer ?
#
loop_
_entity_poly.entity_id
_entity_poly.type
_entity_poly.pdbx_seq_one_letter_code
_entity_poly.pdbx_strand_id
1 'polypeptide(L)'
;VEELSSRKITVMAMDAVPRISRAQSMDVLSSMANIAGYRAVVEAAHQFGRFFTGQVTAAGKVPPAKVLVVGAGVAGLAAIGAAGS
;
A
#
# COMPACT_ATOMS: atom_id res chain seq x y z
N VAL A 1 -25.22 12.01 -5.71
CA VAL A 1 -26.29 11.34 -4.92
C VAL A 1 -27.66 11.61 -5.51
N GLU A 2 -28.00 12.87 -5.82
CA GLU A 2 -29.28 13.26 -6.43
C GLU A 2 -29.63 12.46 -7.70
N GLU A 3 -28.68 12.29 -8.62
CA GLU A 3 -28.89 11.50 -9.85
C GLU A 3 -29.15 10.00 -9.60
N LEU A 4 -28.56 9.44 -8.55
CA LEU A 4 -28.80 8.04 -8.17
C LEU A 4 -30.15 7.91 -7.43
N SER A 5 -30.54 8.94 -6.67
CA SER A 5 -31.79 8.96 -5.90
C SER A 5 -33.04 9.05 -6.78
N SER A 6 -32.93 9.63 -7.97
CA SER A 6 -34.04 9.71 -8.92
C SER A 6 -34.36 8.36 -9.58
N ARG A 7 -33.49 7.36 -9.41
CA ARG A 7 -33.63 6.00 -9.96
C ARG A 7 -34.15 5.05 -8.87
N LYS A 8 -35.01 4.09 -9.22
CA LYS A 8 -35.50 3.05 -8.28
C LYS A 8 -34.45 1.95 -8.08
N ILE A 9 -33.32 2.28 -7.47
CA ILE A 9 -32.18 1.37 -7.24
C ILE A 9 -31.71 1.42 -5.79
N THR A 10 -31.11 0.32 -5.33
CA THR A 10 -30.40 0.26 -4.04
C THR A 10 -28.91 0.41 -4.31
N VAL A 11 -28.26 1.36 -3.64
CA VAL A 11 -26.82 1.61 -3.76
C VAL A 11 -26.14 1.32 -2.43
N MET A 12 -25.03 0.60 -2.45
CA MET A 12 -24.18 0.36 -1.30
C MET A 12 -22.83 1.05 -1.53
N ALA A 13 -22.48 1.96 -0.63
CA ALA A 13 -21.21 2.69 -0.69
C ALA A 13 -20.12 1.88 0.02
N MET A 14 -19.17 1.34 -0.74
CA MET A 14 -18.09 0.48 -0.20
C MET A 14 -17.07 1.25 0.63
N ASP A 15 -16.95 2.56 0.42
CA ASP A 15 -16.16 3.49 1.23
C ASP A 15 -16.84 3.82 2.57
N ALA A 16 -18.16 3.62 2.67
CA ALA A 16 -18.93 3.86 3.89
C ALA A 16 -19.01 2.64 4.82
N VAL A 17 -18.27 1.55 4.53
CA VAL A 17 -18.21 0.37 5.39
C VAL A 17 -17.63 0.77 6.76
N PRO A 18 -18.34 0.50 7.88
CA PRO A 18 -17.84 0.85 9.21
C PRO A 18 -16.56 0.09 9.55
N ARG A 19 -15.56 0.80 10.11
CA ARG A 19 -14.28 0.20 10.52
C ARG A 19 -14.41 -0.54 11.86
N ILE A 20 -15.05 -1.69 11.83
CA ILE A 20 -15.26 -2.59 12.98
C ILE A 20 -14.79 -4.02 12.64
N SER A 21 -14.40 -4.80 13.65
CA SER A 21 -13.82 -6.14 13.49
C SER A 21 -14.64 -7.05 12.54
N ARG A 22 -15.97 -7.15 12.75
CA ARG A 22 -16.85 -7.99 11.92
C ARG A 22 -16.93 -7.59 10.44
N ALA A 23 -16.56 -6.36 10.09
CA ALA A 23 -16.66 -5.81 8.75
C ALA A 23 -15.31 -5.68 8.04
N GLN A 24 -14.20 -6.11 8.67
CA GLN A 24 -12.86 -5.98 8.12
C GLN A 24 -12.70 -6.65 6.75
N SER A 25 -13.36 -7.80 6.53
CA SER A 25 -13.33 -8.50 5.24
C SER A 25 -14.00 -7.73 4.10
N MET A 26 -14.82 -6.71 4.41
CA MET A 26 -15.51 -5.86 3.45
C MET A 26 -14.86 -4.47 3.30
N ASP A 27 -13.80 -4.18 4.07
CA ASP A 27 -13.10 -2.89 4.01
C ASP A 27 -12.21 -2.81 2.76
N VAL A 28 -12.79 -2.25 1.70
CA VAL A 28 -12.12 -2.02 0.41
C VAL A 28 -11.01 -0.98 0.55
N LEU A 29 -11.17 0.02 1.43
CA LEU A 29 -10.16 1.08 1.59
C LEU A 29 -8.87 0.51 2.19
N SER A 30 -8.98 -0.36 3.20
CA SER A 30 -7.83 -1.06 3.76
C SER A 30 -7.17 -1.99 2.72
N SER A 31 -7.96 -2.68 1.91
CA SER A 31 -7.44 -3.54 0.82
C SER A 31 -6.65 -2.74 -0.22
N MET A 32 -7.20 -1.62 -0.68
CA MET A 32 -6.53 -0.75 -1.66
C MET A 32 -5.31 -0.05 -1.05
N ALA A 33 -5.36 0.37 0.22
CA ALA A 33 -4.22 0.94 0.91
C ALA A 33 -3.04 -0.04 1.00
N ASN A 34 -3.31 -1.32 1.29
CA ASN A 34 -2.29 -2.36 1.31
C ASN A 34 -1.60 -2.53 -0.06
N ILE A 35 -2.39 -2.66 -1.14
CA ILE A 35 -1.88 -2.76 -2.51
C ILE A 35 -1.07 -1.52 -2.89
N ALA A 36 -1.57 -0.32 -2.54
CA ALA A 36 -0.89 0.93 -2.82
C ALA A 36 0.48 1.02 -2.11
N GLY A 37 0.54 0.59 -0.85
CA GLY A 37 1.80 0.56 -0.09
C GLY A 37 2.84 -0.36 -0.73
N TYR A 38 2.44 -1.57 -1.13
CA TYR A 38 3.31 -2.49 -1.87
C TYR A 38 3.76 -1.90 -3.21
N ARG A 39 2.82 -1.38 -4.01
CA ARG A 39 3.12 -0.80 -5.32
C ARG A 39 4.05 0.40 -5.21
N ALA A 40 3.90 1.23 -4.18
CA ALA A 40 4.80 2.37 -3.95
C ALA A 40 6.27 1.94 -3.82
N VAL A 41 6.55 0.82 -3.17
CA VAL A 41 7.92 0.28 -3.07
C VAL A 41 8.41 -0.26 -4.41
N VAL A 42 7.55 -0.94 -5.17
CA VAL A 42 7.88 -1.42 -6.52
C VAL A 42 8.24 -0.26 -7.45
N GLU A 43 7.44 0.81 -7.46
CA GLU A 43 7.72 2.02 -8.24
C GLU A 43 9.02 2.69 -7.79
N ALA A 44 9.24 2.79 -6.47
CA ALA A 44 10.48 3.33 -5.93
C ALA A 44 11.69 2.51 -6.37
N ALA A 45 11.62 1.18 -6.34
CA ALA A 45 12.68 0.29 -6.81
C ALA A 45 12.90 0.38 -8.32
N HIS A 46 11.83 0.57 -9.10
CA HIS A 46 11.93 0.72 -10.55
C HIS A 46 12.63 2.03 -10.94
N GLN A 47 12.31 3.13 -10.25
CA GLN A 47 12.88 4.44 -10.53
C GLN A 47 14.27 4.65 -9.89
N PHE A 48 14.59 3.93 -8.82
CA PHE A 48 15.83 4.09 -8.08
C PHE A 48 17.00 3.37 -8.78
N GLY A 49 18.04 4.12 -9.13
CA GLY A 49 19.17 3.60 -9.92
C GLY A 49 20.19 2.74 -9.16
N ARG A 50 19.86 2.18 -7.99
CA ARG A 50 20.75 1.34 -7.18
C ARG A 50 19.98 0.16 -6.58
N PHE A 51 20.69 -0.86 -6.11
CA PHE A 51 20.07 -1.96 -5.41
C PHE A 51 19.43 -1.52 -4.08
N PHE A 52 18.22 -2.03 -3.84
CA PHE A 52 17.56 -1.93 -2.54
C PHE A 52 18.28 -2.78 -1.49
N THR A 53 18.63 -4.01 -1.85
CA THR A 53 19.35 -4.94 -0.96
C THR A 53 20.84 -4.69 -1.01
N GLY A 54 21.47 -4.75 0.17
CA GLY A 54 22.92 -4.69 0.28
C GLY A 54 23.52 -6.03 -0.12
N GLN A 55 24.61 -5.99 -0.89
CA GLN A 55 25.27 -7.21 -1.39
C GLN A 55 26.78 -7.06 -1.27
N VAL A 56 27.45 -8.19 -0.99
CA VAL A 56 28.91 -8.31 -1.08
C VAL A 56 29.19 -9.12 -2.33
N THR A 57 29.92 -8.52 -3.27
CA THR A 57 30.29 -9.15 -4.54
C THR A 57 31.81 -9.14 -4.69
N ALA A 58 32.35 -9.86 -5.69
CA ALA A 58 33.77 -9.78 -6.03
C ALA A 58 34.22 -8.34 -6.40
N ALA A 59 33.29 -7.52 -6.92
CA ALA A 59 33.55 -6.11 -7.26
C ALA A 59 33.47 -5.16 -6.05
N GLY A 60 33.17 -5.66 -4.86
CA GLY A 60 33.08 -4.88 -3.63
C GLY A 60 31.71 -4.95 -2.95
N LYS A 61 31.58 -4.17 -1.86
CA LYS A 61 30.38 -4.11 -1.01
C LYS A 61 29.46 -2.97 -1.42
N VAL A 62 28.22 -3.29 -1.73
CA VAL A 62 27.14 -2.33 -1.97
C VAL A 62 26.29 -2.22 -0.69
N PRO A 63 26.16 -1.02 -0.07
CA PRO A 63 25.29 -0.86 1.08
C PRO A 63 23.81 -0.92 0.66
N PRO A 64 22.91 -1.40 1.55
CA PRO A 64 21.48 -1.40 1.28
C PRO A 64 20.92 0.03 1.20
N ALA A 65 19.81 0.18 0.48
CA ALA A 65 19.04 1.42 0.48
C ALA A 65 18.46 1.69 1.87
N LYS A 66 18.27 2.98 2.18
CA LYS A 66 17.58 3.42 3.39
C LYS A 66 16.23 3.99 3.00
N VAL A 67 15.16 3.39 3.49
CA VAL A 67 13.79 3.80 3.20
C VAL A 67 13.17 4.41 4.45
N LEU A 68 12.60 5.61 4.31
CA LEU A 68 11.81 6.26 5.36
C LEU A 68 10.34 6.23 4.95
N VAL A 69 9.48 5.70 5.81
CA VAL A 69 8.02 5.70 5.64
C VAL A 69 7.41 6.63 6.68
N VAL A 70 6.69 7.66 6.24
CA VAL A 70 6.00 8.61 7.12
C VAL A 70 4.52 8.24 7.22
N GLY A 71 4.11 7.81 8.41
CA GLY A 71 2.77 7.30 8.71
C GLY A 71 2.69 5.78 8.66
N ALA A 72 2.14 5.17 9.74
CA ALA A 72 2.10 3.72 9.93
C ALA A 72 0.67 3.15 9.89
N GLY A 73 -0.16 3.67 8.98
CA GLY A 73 -1.45 3.05 8.64
C GLY A 73 -1.27 1.82 7.74
N VAL A 74 -2.36 1.27 7.18
CA VAL A 74 -2.33 0.05 6.36
C VAL A 74 -1.35 0.15 5.18
N ALA A 75 -1.35 1.26 4.44
CA ALA A 75 -0.41 1.49 3.34
C ALA A 75 1.05 1.60 3.83
N GLY A 76 1.28 2.30 4.94
CA GLY A 76 2.62 2.49 5.50
C GLY A 76 3.22 1.18 5.98
N LEU A 77 2.46 0.36 6.69
CA LEU A 77 2.90 -0.96 7.14
C LEU A 77 3.17 -1.91 5.97
N ALA A 78 2.35 -1.87 4.92
CA ALA A 78 2.60 -2.63 3.70
C ALA A 78 3.90 -2.22 3.01
N ALA A 79 4.16 -0.91 2.93
CA ALA A 79 5.40 -0.37 2.37
C ALA A 79 6.63 -0.75 3.22
N ILE A 80 6.53 -0.69 4.56
CA ILE A 80 7.60 -1.12 5.47
C ILE A 80 7.92 -2.59 5.24
N GLY A 81 6.89 -3.45 5.16
CA GLY A 81 7.08 -4.88 4.89
C GLY A 81 7.76 -5.13 3.55
N ALA A 82 7.27 -4.50 2.48
CA ALA A 82 7.81 -4.69 1.13
C ALA A 82 9.23 -4.13 0.96
N ALA A 83 9.59 -3.06 1.67
CA ALA A 83 10.93 -2.48 1.63
C ALA A 83 11.96 -3.26 2.46
N GLY A 84 11.49 -4.01 3.47
CA GLY A 84 12.33 -4.80 4.38
C GLY A 84 12.51 -6.26 3.99
N SER A 85 11.70 -6.78 3.06
CA SER A 85 11.77 -8.14 2.52
C SER A 85 12.73 -8.24 1.33
#